data_AF-A0A7J2GYQ8-F1
#
_entry.id   AF-A0A7J2GYQ8-F1
#
_cell.length_a   1.000
_cell.length_b   1.000
_cell.length_c   1.000
_cell.angle_alpha   90.00
_cell.angle_beta   90.00
_cell.angle_gamma   90.00
#
_symmetry.space_group_name_H-M   'P 1'
#
loop_
_entity.id
_entity.type
_entity.pdbx_description
1 polymer ?
#
loop_
_entity_poly.entity_id
_entity_poly.type
_entity_poly.pdbx_seq_one_letter_code
_entity_poly.pdbx_strand_id
1 'polypeptide(L)'
;MLEKELIKYSGMKKEEIRKALEEKIPYLLKEGKVGLVVGLVKTFGAPGSDVLVGKTAEYMRKGLFQEARTLLEVVRLPKEVVHEVYRSQLEVIIATGYWDGIRKTYELTGIKPKKEDIAGTCWVCLERDRIETLERLVEFAREIGSKVKLPEKVVRKKQREYARKGEGEKVKRLWEVTGVKPKLSKEDVLQGVNACLEEGRKGFDEGRWFLNLCCLLEVKKVKLPREAYELLSEVLKSPKHD
;
A
#
# COMPACT_ATOMS: atom_id res chain seq x y z
N MET A 1 14.89 -24.91 34.23
CA MET A 1 15.77 -26.10 34.36
C MET A 1 17.06 -25.89 33.57
N LEU A 2 16.96 -25.58 32.27
CA LEU A 2 18.09 -25.28 31.37
C LEU A 2 19.11 -24.25 31.87
N GLU A 3 18.68 -23.11 32.41
CA GLU A 3 19.61 -22.05 32.88
C GLU A 3 20.55 -22.56 33.99
N LYS A 4 20.01 -23.27 34.98
CA LYS A 4 20.78 -23.83 36.10
C LYS A 4 21.76 -24.91 35.64
N GLU A 5 21.36 -25.72 34.66
CA GLU A 5 22.22 -26.74 34.07
C GLU A 5 23.35 -26.12 33.25
N LEU A 6 23.08 -25.12 32.41
CA LEU A 6 24.10 -24.43 31.62
C LEU A 6 25.12 -23.71 32.50
N ILE A 7 24.68 -23.06 33.58
CA ILE A 7 25.60 -22.46 34.58
C ILE A 7 26.46 -23.55 35.22
N LYS A 8 25.84 -24.67 35.64
CA LYS A 8 26.55 -25.80 36.27
C LYS A 8 27.58 -26.44 35.34
N TYR A 9 27.25 -26.63 34.06
CA TYR A 9 28.12 -27.29 33.08
C TYR A 9 29.22 -26.38 32.54
N SER A 10 28.93 -25.10 32.31
CA SER A 10 29.93 -24.16 31.79
C SER A 10 30.89 -23.66 32.86
N GLY A 11 30.50 -23.72 34.14
CA GLY A 11 31.22 -23.06 35.23
C GLY A 11 31.18 -21.53 35.17
N MET A 12 30.47 -20.95 34.19
CA MET A 12 30.38 -19.51 33.98
C MET A 12 29.30 -18.90 34.88
N LYS A 13 29.54 -17.67 35.34
CA LYS A 13 28.53 -16.84 35.97
C LYS A 13 27.53 -16.35 34.94
N LYS A 14 26.29 -16.09 35.37
CA LYS A 14 25.21 -15.60 34.51
C LYS A 14 25.60 -14.33 33.74
N GLU A 15 26.34 -13.43 34.38
CA GLU A 15 26.83 -12.18 33.80
C GLU A 15 27.85 -12.42 32.67
N GLU A 16 28.71 -13.43 32.81
CA GLU A 16 29.69 -13.81 31.79
C GLU A 16 28.99 -14.43 30.57
N ILE A 17 27.98 -15.26 30.80
CA ILE A 17 27.13 -15.81 29.74
C ILE A 17 26.40 -14.68 29.01
N ARG A 18 25.84 -13.71 29.73
CA ARG A 18 25.17 -12.55 29.12
C ARG A 18 26.11 -11.76 28.21
N LYS A 19 27.32 -11.46 28.68
CA LYS A 19 28.33 -10.75 27.89
C LYS A 19 28.72 -11.53 26.63
N ALA A 20 28.95 -12.84 26.76
CA ALA A 20 29.25 -13.70 25.63
C ALA A 20 28.08 -13.76 24.62
N LEU A 21 26.84 -13.79 25.10
CA LEU A 21 25.65 -13.73 24.25
C LEU A 21 25.53 -12.40 23.52
N GLU A 22 25.80 -11.28 24.19
CA GLU A 22 25.83 -9.93 23.62
C GLU A 22 26.74 -9.86 22.38
N GLU A 23 27.92 -10.48 22.46
CA GLU A 23 28.89 -10.57 21.36
C GLU A 23 28.45 -11.55 20.26
N LYS A 24 27.74 -12.64 20.60
CA LYS A 24 27.37 -13.71 19.65
C LYS A 24 26.03 -13.51 18.95
N ILE A 25 25.09 -12.79 19.55
CA ILE A 25 23.75 -12.54 18.98
C ILE A 25 23.81 -11.97 17.55
N PRO A 26 24.63 -10.94 17.24
CA PRO A 26 24.72 -10.41 15.87
C PRO A 26 25.10 -11.46 14.84
N TYR A 27 26.02 -12.37 15.20
CA TYR A 27 26.47 -13.45 14.33
C TYR A 27 25.35 -14.48 14.10
N LEU A 28 24.67 -14.90 15.17
CA LEU A 28 23.54 -15.84 15.07
C LEU A 28 22.40 -15.28 14.21
N LEU A 29 22.10 -13.98 14.35
CA LEU A 29 21.11 -13.30 13.51
C LEU A 29 21.53 -13.22 12.04
N LYS A 30 22.84 -13.04 11.77
CA LYS A 30 23.38 -13.08 10.42
C LYS A 30 23.25 -14.47 9.78
N GLU A 31 23.39 -15.53 10.56
CA GLU A 31 23.17 -16.92 10.13
C GLU A 31 21.69 -17.33 10.05
N GLY A 32 20.75 -16.41 10.32
CA GLY A 32 19.32 -16.72 10.30
C GLY A 32 18.83 -17.59 11.48
N LYS A 33 19.64 -17.75 12.54
CA LYS A 33 19.32 -18.56 13.72
C LYS A 33 18.40 -17.82 14.70
N VAL A 34 17.31 -17.22 14.20
CA VAL A 34 16.41 -16.33 14.95
C VAL A 34 15.76 -17.05 16.14
N GLY A 35 15.27 -18.28 15.95
CA GLY A 35 14.66 -19.07 17.03
C GLY A 35 15.62 -19.39 18.17
N LEU A 36 16.89 -19.67 17.85
CA LEU A 36 17.93 -19.88 18.86
C LEU A 36 18.19 -18.60 19.66
N VAL A 37 18.27 -17.45 18.99
CA VAL A 37 18.45 -16.14 19.66
C VAL A 37 17.30 -15.88 20.64
N VAL A 38 16.06 -16.10 20.23
CA VAL A 38 14.88 -15.94 21.10
C VAL A 38 14.94 -16.88 22.31
N GLY A 39 15.29 -18.15 22.10
CA GLY A 39 15.46 -19.12 23.19
C GLY A 39 16.53 -18.69 24.20
N LEU A 40 17.67 -18.19 23.73
CA LEU A 40 18.75 -17.68 24.56
C LEU A 40 18.33 -16.44 25.36
N VAL A 41 17.64 -15.49 24.72
CA VAL A 41 17.15 -14.26 25.38
C VAL A 41 16.09 -14.59 26.45
N LYS A 42 15.16 -15.51 26.18
CA LYS A 42 14.17 -15.96 27.17
C LYS A 42 14.84 -16.66 28.36
N THR A 43 15.91 -17.41 28.11
CA THR A 43 16.60 -18.20 29.15
C THR A 43 17.50 -17.35 30.03
N PHE A 44 18.27 -16.43 29.45
CA PHE A 44 19.31 -15.69 30.16
C PHE A 44 18.96 -14.22 30.44
N GLY A 45 17.82 -13.74 29.94
CA GLY A 45 17.48 -12.32 29.87
C GLY A 45 18.08 -11.67 28.62
N ALA A 46 17.79 -10.38 28.40
CA ALA A 46 18.12 -9.68 27.16
C ALA A 46 19.42 -8.85 27.26
N PRO A 47 20.60 -9.42 26.95
CA PRO A 47 21.73 -8.63 26.47
C PRO A 47 21.44 -8.17 25.04
N GLY A 48 21.74 -6.90 24.71
CA GLY A 48 21.66 -6.37 23.33
C GLY A 48 20.28 -5.98 22.81
N SER A 49 19.42 -5.33 23.62
CA SER A 49 18.07 -4.92 23.20
C SER A 49 18.06 -4.09 21.90
N ASP A 50 19.04 -3.21 21.70
CA ASP A 50 19.15 -2.36 20.52
C ASP A 50 19.46 -3.16 19.24
N VAL A 51 20.30 -4.20 19.34
CA VAL A 51 20.60 -5.09 18.22
C VAL A 51 19.34 -5.83 17.79
N LEU A 52 18.55 -6.31 18.74
CA LEU A 52 17.29 -7.01 18.47
C LEU A 52 16.25 -6.06 17.87
N VAL A 53 16.13 -4.83 18.38
CA VAL A 53 15.26 -3.78 17.83
C VAL A 53 15.66 -3.49 16.37
N GLY A 54 16.95 -3.20 16.14
CA GLY A 54 17.47 -2.90 14.82
C GLY A 54 17.26 -4.04 13.83
N LYS A 55 17.50 -5.29 14.25
CA LYS A 55 17.32 -6.46 13.38
C LYS A 55 15.87 -6.76 13.08
N THR A 56 14.98 -6.61 14.06
CA THR A 56 13.54 -6.77 13.87
C THR A 56 13.02 -5.75 12.85
N ALA A 57 13.42 -4.48 12.99
CA ALA A 57 13.08 -3.44 12.03
C ALA A 57 13.65 -3.72 10.62
N GLU A 58 14.88 -4.23 10.52
CA GLU A 58 15.47 -4.67 9.26
C GLU A 58 14.65 -5.78 8.59
N TYR A 59 14.26 -6.81 9.32
CA TYR A 59 13.42 -7.89 8.80
C TYR A 59 12.07 -7.39 8.31
N MET A 60 11.40 -6.50 9.05
CA MET A 60 10.14 -5.90 8.62
C MET A 60 10.31 -5.05 7.33
N ARG A 61 11.40 -4.28 7.21
CA ARG A 61 11.70 -3.53 5.97
C ARG A 61 11.94 -4.43 4.77
N LYS A 62 12.54 -5.60 4.99
CA LYS A 62 12.81 -6.61 3.96
C LYS A 62 11.61 -7.53 3.66
N GLY A 63 10.49 -7.37 4.37
CA GLY A 63 9.33 -8.24 4.23
C GLY A 63 9.46 -9.62 4.88
N LEU A 64 10.50 -9.84 5.69
CA LEU A 64 10.79 -11.07 6.44
C LEU A 64 9.97 -11.11 7.75
N PHE A 65 8.64 -11.13 7.60
CA PHE A 65 7.70 -10.95 8.71
C PHE A 65 7.65 -12.12 9.69
N GLN A 66 8.05 -13.33 9.27
CA GLN A 66 8.06 -14.49 10.17
C GLN A 66 9.22 -14.40 11.16
N GLU A 67 10.39 -13.96 10.70
CA GLU A 67 11.57 -13.69 11.51
C GLU A 67 11.31 -12.51 12.45
N ALA A 68 10.70 -11.43 11.94
CA ALA A 68 10.30 -10.29 12.75
C ALA A 68 9.30 -10.71 13.85
N ARG A 69 8.28 -11.52 13.52
CA ARG A 69 7.32 -12.06 14.49
C ARG A 69 8.00 -12.85 15.60
N THR A 70 8.94 -13.72 15.22
CA THR A 70 9.72 -14.52 16.19
C THR A 70 10.50 -13.61 17.14
N LEU A 71 11.19 -12.58 16.62
CA LEU A 71 11.93 -11.64 17.48
C LEU A 71 11.02 -10.80 18.39
N LEU A 72 9.82 -10.42 17.93
CA LEU A 72 8.84 -9.66 18.73
C LEU A 72 8.35 -10.40 19.98
N GLU A 73 8.61 -11.70 20.11
CA GLU A 73 8.36 -12.43 21.37
C GLU A 73 9.25 -11.98 22.53
N VAL A 74 10.40 -11.37 22.23
CA VAL A 74 11.39 -10.94 23.23
C VAL A 74 11.80 -9.48 23.08
N VAL A 75 11.36 -8.80 22.01
CA VAL A 75 11.65 -7.39 21.77
C VAL A 75 10.38 -6.57 21.63
N ARG A 76 10.38 -5.39 22.23
CA ARG A 76 9.35 -4.39 22.00
C ARG A 76 9.95 -3.27 21.16
N LEU A 77 9.36 -3.02 19.99
CA LEU A 77 9.80 -1.93 19.13
C LEU A 77 9.35 -0.57 19.68
N PRO A 78 10.25 0.42 19.79
CA PRO A 78 9.88 1.82 19.98
C PRO A 78 8.99 2.29 18.82
N LYS A 79 8.08 3.21 19.11
CA LYS A 79 7.11 3.72 18.12
C LYS A 79 7.82 4.40 16.95
N GLU A 80 8.92 5.09 17.23
CA GLU A 80 9.75 5.82 16.29
C GLU A 80 10.38 4.86 15.27
N VAL A 81 10.85 3.70 15.73
CA VAL A 81 11.41 2.64 14.88
C VAL A 81 10.32 2.03 13.98
N VAL A 82 9.12 1.80 14.50
CA VAL A 82 8.00 1.31 13.67
C VAL A 82 7.61 2.34 12.62
N HIS A 83 7.63 3.64 12.95
CA HIS A 83 7.39 4.70 11.98
C HIS A 83 8.49 4.81 10.91
N GLU A 84 9.74 4.50 11.23
CA GLU A 84 10.80 4.33 10.22
C GLU A 84 10.55 3.15 9.28
N VAL A 85 10.12 2.00 9.82
CA VAL A 85 9.74 0.84 9.01
C VAL A 85 8.62 1.20 8.03
N TYR A 86 7.60 1.92 8.50
CA TYR A 86 6.52 2.41 7.63
C TYR A 86 7.02 3.30 6.51
N ARG A 87 7.89 4.29 6.80
CA ARG A 87 8.44 5.18 5.77
C ARG A 87 9.15 4.40 4.67
N SER A 88 10.02 3.46 5.03
CA SER A 88 10.70 2.60 4.03
C SER A 88 9.71 1.74 3.22
N GLN A 89 8.66 1.20 3.84
CA GLN A 89 7.66 0.41 3.13
C GLN A 89 6.78 1.26 2.20
N LEU A 90 6.47 2.50 2.58
CA LEU A 90 5.75 3.44 1.73
C LEU A 90 6.60 3.87 0.51
N GLU A 91 7.92 4.01 0.67
CA GLU A 91 8.83 4.21 -0.46
C GLU A 91 8.81 3.02 -1.43
N VAL A 92 8.79 1.78 -0.90
CA VAL A 92 8.63 0.57 -1.72
C VAL A 92 7.29 0.59 -2.46
N ILE A 93 6.19 0.96 -1.81
CA ILE A 93 4.87 1.11 -2.46
C ILE A 93 4.94 2.11 -3.63
N ILE A 94 5.62 3.25 -3.42
CA ILE A 94 5.80 4.28 -4.45
C ILE A 94 6.66 3.77 -5.62
N ALA A 95 7.64 2.90 -5.36
CA ALA A 95 8.50 2.33 -6.38
C ALA A 95 7.80 1.20 -7.15
N THR A 96 7.26 0.20 -6.45
CA THR A 96 6.85 -1.09 -7.03
C THR A 96 5.35 -1.35 -6.98
N GLY A 97 4.59 -0.60 -6.16
CA GLY A 97 3.18 -0.90 -5.87
C GLY A 97 2.97 -2.05 -4.89
N TYR A 98 4.04 -2.65 -4.36
CA TYR A 98 3.97 -3.74 -3.38
C TYR A 98 3.53 -3.22 -2.02
N TRP A 99 2.36 -3.67 -1.52
CA TRP A 99 1.65 -3.04 -0.41
C TRP A 99 1.54 -3.90 0.86
N ASP A 100 1.78 -5.22 0.80
CA ASP A 100 1.56 -6.11 1.96
C ASP A 100 2.38 -5.71 3.19
N GLY A 101 3.52 -5.06 2.97
CA GLY A 101 4.45 -4.68 4.02
C GLY A 101 3.79 -3.82 5.10
N ILE A 102 3.02 -2.80 4.71
CA ILE A 102 2.40 -1.87 5.67
C ILE A 102 1.30 -2.55 6.51
N ARG A 103 0.55 -3.48 5.91
CA ARG A 103 -0.52 -4.22 6.61
C ARG A 103 0.10 -5.15 7.65
N LYS A 104 1.10 -5.94 7.26
CA LYS A 104 1.78 -6.86 8.18
C LYS A 104 2.49 -6.13 9.32
N THR A 105 3.08 -4.95 9.06
CA THR A 105 3.63 -4.09 10.12
C THR A 105 2.55 -3.69 11.14
N TYR A 106 1.36 -3.31 10.68
CA TYR A 106 0.25 -2.96 11.57
C TYR A 106 -0.23 -4.16 12.38
N GLU A 107 -0.40 -5.32 11.74
CA GLU A 107 -0.83 -6.57 12.40
C GLU A 107 0.15 -7.02 13.48
N LEU A 108 1.45 -6.90 13.24
CA LEU A 108 2.47 -7.33 14.20
C LEU A 108 2.66 -6.36 15.37
N THR A 109 2.50 -5.07 15.15
CA THR A 109 2.87 -4.05 16.15
C THR A 109 1.67 -3.38 16.81
N GLY A 110 0.50 -3.39 16.16
CA GLY A 110 -0.67 -2.59 16.55
C GLY A 110 -0.46 -1.07 16.43
N ILE A 111 0.70 -0.62 15.94
CA ILE A 111 1.06 0.80 15.85
C ILE A 111 0.62 1.32 14.49
N LYS A 112 -0.17 2.39 14.48
CA LYS A 112 -0.61 3.02 13.23
C LYS A 112 0.53 3.84 12.60
N PRO A 113 0.66 3.84 11.26
CA PRO A 113 1.49 4.80 10.56
C PRO A 113 1.02 6.24 10.80
N LYS A 114 1.91 7.21 10.61
CA LYS A 114 1.53 8.63 10.68
C LYS A 114 0.58 8.97 9.53
N LYS A 115 -0.38 9.84 9.80
CA LYS A 115 -1.38 10.24 8.79
C LYS A 115 -0.74 11.00 7.64
N GLU A 116 0.29 11.78 7.97
CA GLU A 116 1.06 12.61 7.05
C GLU A 116 1.84 11.74 6.06
N ASP A 117 2.42 10.63 6.53
CA ASP A 117 3.15 9.68 5.67
C ASP A 117 2.20 9.03 4.66
N ILE A 118 1.05 8.50 5.10
CA ILE A 118 0.04 7.94 4.18
C ILE A 118 -0.46 9.01 3.19
N ALA A 119 -0.80 10.21 3.69
CA ALA A 119 -1.30 11.28 2.83
C ALA A 119 -0.29 11.68 1.75
N GLY A 120 1.00 11.77 2.12
CA GLY A 120 2.10 12.02 1.19
C GLY A 120 2.24 10.91 0.14
N THR A 121 2.14 9.64 0.55
CA THR A 121 2.16 8.50 -0.39
C THR A 121 0.96 8.51 -1.34
N CYS A 122 -0.25 8.74 -0.82
CA CYS A 122 -1.46 8.85 -1.64
C CYS A 122 -1.35 9.97 -2.68
N TRP A 123 -0.72 11.10 -2.31
CA TRP A 123 -0.43 12.18 -3.23
C TRP A 123 0.49 11.74 -4.38
N VAL A 124 1.61 11.08 -4.06
CA VAL A 124 2.55 10.58 -5.06
C VAL A 124 1.89 9.54 -5.98
N CYS A 125 1.05 8.65 -5.45
CA CYS A 125 0.27 7.70 -6.24
C CYS A 125 -0.64 8.42 -7.24
N LEU A 126 -1.33 9.48 -6.81
CA LEU A 126 -2.19 10.29 -7.68
C LEU A 126 -1.40 11.03 -8.77
N GLU A 127 -0.23 11.58 -8.45
CA GLU A 127 0.63 12.25 -9.44
C GLU A 127 1.17 11.28 -10.50
N ARG A 128 1.52 10.06 -10.08
CA ARG A 128 2.07 9.00 -10.95
C ARG A 128 1.01 8.13 -11.65
N ASP A 129 -0.26 8.54 -11.62
CA ASP A 129 -1.39 7.80 -12.22
C ASP A 129 -1.53 6.35 -11.69
N ARG A 130 -1.16 6.10 -10.43
CA ARG A 130 -1.25 4.79 -9.77
C ARG A 130 -2.54 4.68 -8.97
N ILE A 131 -3.68 4.70 -9.68
CA ILE A 131 -5.01 4.70 -9.05
C ILE A 131 -5.20 3.47 -8.16
N GLU A 132 -4.94 2.25 -8.65
CA GLU A 132 -5.08 1.01 -7.85
C GLU A 132 -4.31 1.05 -6.52
N THR A 133 -3.07 1.55 -6.55
CA THR A 133 -2.26 1.70 -5.34
C THR A 133 -2.87 2.74 -4.39
N LEU A 134 -3.38 3.86 -4.93
CA LEU A 134 -4.10 4.87 -4.17
C LEU A 134 -5.36 4.27 -3.49
N GLU A 135 -6.15 3.44 -4.19
CA GLU A 135 -7.35 2.83 -3.61
C GLU A 135 -7.00 1.96 -2.41
N ARG A 136 -6.02 1.06 -2.57
CA ARG A 136 -5.56 0.17 -1.50
C ARG A 136 -5.03 0.94 -0.30
N LEU A 137 -4.29 2.04 -0.51
CA LEU A 137 -3.79 2.88 0.58
C LEU A 137 -4.91 3.59 1.33
N VAL A 138 -5.90 4.13 0.61
CA VAL A 138 -7.04 4.81 1.23
C VAL A 138 -7.93 3.81 1.97
N GLU A 139 -8.16 2.63 1.40
CA GLU A 139 -8.88 1.53 2.04
C GLU A 139 -8.18 1.10 3.33
N PHE A 140 -6.88 0.79 3.27
CA PHE A 140 -6.09 0.46 4.46
C PHE A 140 -6.17 1.58 5.52
N ALA A 141 -6.06 2.84 5.11
CA ALA A 141 -6.20 3.95 6.03
C ALA A 141 -7.57 3.97 6.72
N ARG A 142 -8.66 3.71 5.98
CA ARG A 142 -10.01 3.59 6.55
C ARG A 142 -10.10 2.43 7.53
N GLU A 143 -9.57 1.25 7.20
CA GLU A 143 -9.56 0.06 8.07
C GLU A 143 -8.90 0.35 9.42
N ILE A 144 -7.78 1.08 9.42
CA ILE A 144 -7.08 1.45 10.66
C ILE A 144 -7.65 2.69 11.35
N GLY A 145 -8.78 3.24 10.86
CA GLY A 145 -9.44 4.43 11.43
C GLY A 145 -8.71 5.75 11.16
N SER A 146 -7.89 5.81 10.11
CA SER A 146 -7.18 7.00 9.64
C SER A 146 -7.91 7.64 8.45
N LYS A 147 -8.35 8.90 8.62
CA LYS A 147 -8.92 9.69 7.52
C LYS A 147 -7.81 10.37 6.71
N VAL A 148 -7.59 9.91 5.48
CA VAL A 148 -6.70 10.57 4.52
C VAL A 148 -7.50 11.63 3.77
N LYS A 149 -7.06 12.89 3.83
CA LYS A 149 -7.64 13.98 3.04
C LYS A 149 -6.65 14.39 1.97
N LEU A 150 -7.02 14.19 0.71
CA LEU A 150 -6.28 14.73 -0.42
C LEU A 150 -6.78 16.14 -0.75
N PRO A 151 -5.90 17.07 -1.17
CA PRO A 151 -6.33 18.38 -1.63
C PRO A 151 -7.30 18.29 -2.80
N GLU A 152 -8.54 18.76 -2.61
CA GLU A 152 -9.61 18.68 -3.63
C GLU A 152 -9.19 19.27 -4.97
N LYS A 153 -8.40 20.36 -4.96
CA LYS A 153 -7.92 21.04 -6.17
C LYS A 153 -7.15 20.08 -7.08
N VAL A 154 -6.36 19.18 -6.50
CA VAL A 154 -5.52 18.23 -7.26
C VAL A 154 -6.31 17.03 -7.71
N VAL A 155 -7.17 16.49 -6.84
CA VAL A 155 -8.12 15.43 -7.23
C VAL A 155 -8.98 15.90 -8.40
N ARG A 156 -9.56 17.10 -8.33
CA ARG A 156 -10.37 17.67 -9.41
C ARG A 156 -9.56 17.96 -10.68
N LYS A 157 -8.28 18.33 -10.56
CA LYS A 157 -7.39 18.47 -11.72
C LYS A 157 -7.24 17.13 -12.43
N LYS A 158 -6.93 16.06 -11.70
CA LYS A 158 -6.80 14.70 -12.24
C LYS A 158 -8.10 14.15 -12.82
N GLN A 159 -9.23 14.35 -12.14
CA GLN A 159 -10.55 14.00 -12.67
C GLN A 159 -10.83 14.68 -14.02
N ARG A 160 -10.46 15.95 -14.19
CA ARG A 160 -10.59 16.64 -15.49
C ARG A 160 -9.64 16.09 -16.54
N GLU A 161 -8.40 15.78 -16.17
CA GLU A 161 -7.43 15.14 -17.07
C GLU A 161 -7.96 13.79 -17.60
N TYR A 162 -8.45 12.91 -16.71
CA TYR A 162 -9.05 11.63 -17.10
C TYR A 162 -10.31 11.81 -17.93
N ALA A 163 -11.19 12.74 -17.54
CA ALA A 163 -12.41 13.00 -18.28
C ALA A 163 -12.13 13.38 -19.73
N ARG A 164 -11.20 14.32 -19.97
CA ARG A 164 -10.84 14.77 -21.33
C ARG A 164 -10.20 13.68 -22.18
N LYS A 165 -9.53 12.71 -21.55
CA LYS A 165 -8.92 11.55 -22.22
C LYS A 165 -9.92 10.43 -22.53
N GLY A 166 -11.17 10.55 -22.10
CA GLY A 166 -12.14 9.46 -22.22
C GLY A 166 -11.96 8.36 -21.17
N GLU A 167 -11.21 8.59 -20.08
CA GLU A 167 -10.98 7.59 -19.03
C GLU A 167 -12.05 7.68 -17.93
N GLY A 168 -13.31 7.49 -18.29
CA GLY A 168 -14.46 7.64 -17.39
C GLY A 168 -14.43 6.75 -16.15
N GLU A 169 -13.96 5.51 -16.29
CA GLU A 169 -13.82 4.59 -15.16
C GLU A 169 -12.86 5.16 -14.10
N LYS A 170 -11.72 5.71 -14.51
CA LYS A 170 -10.76 6.36 -13.60
C LYS A 170 -11.36 7.58 -12.91
N VAL A 171 -12.22 8.36 -13.58
CA VAL A 171 -12.94 9.48 -12.94
C VAL A 171 -13.85 8.98 -11.83
N LYS A 172 -14.61 7.92 -12.09
CA LYS A 172 -15.55 7.31 -11.13
C LYS A 172 -14.80 6.71 -9.94
N ARG A 173 -13.79 5.88 -10.20
CA ARG A 173 -12.92 5.28 -9.17
C ARG A 173 -12.27 6.32 -8.28
N LEU A 174 -11.70 7.37 -8.88
CA LEU A 174 -11.09 8.46 -8.11
C LEU A 174 -12.13 9.20 -7.24
N TRP A 175 -13.37 9.35 -7.70
CA TRP A 175 -14.46 9.90 -6.87
C TRP A 175 -14.80 8.96 -5.71
N GLU A 176 -14.99 7.68 -5.94
CA GLU A 176 -15.35 6.68 -4.91
C GLU A 176 -14.26 6.56 -3.82
N VAL A 177 -13.00 6.57 -4.23
CA VAL A 177 -11.85 6.45 -3.33
C VAL A 177 -11.65 7.72 -2.50
N THR A 178 -11.77 8.90 -3.11
CA THR A 178 -11.47 10.16 -2.41
C THR A 178 -12.70 10.81 -1.77
N GLY A 179 -13.91 10.43 -2.18
CA GLY A 179 -15.16 11.11 -1.84
C GLY A 179 -15.32 12.48 -2.53
N VAL A 180 -14.36 12.93 -3.35
CA VAL A 180 -14.40 14.25 -3.99
C VAL A 180 -15.25 14.17 -5.24
N LYS A 181 -16.48 14.70 -5.18
CA LYS A 181 -17.39 14.74 -6.33
C LYS A 181 -16.76 15.49 -7.51
N PRO A 182 -16.77 14.91 -8.73
CA PRO A 182 -16.24 15.58 -9.92
C PRO A 182 -16.98 16.88 -10.23
N LYS A 183 -16.22 17.91 -10.57
CA LYS A 183 -16.74 19.20 -11.08
C LYS A 183 -16.23 19.42 -12.51
N LEU A 184 -16.78 18.65 -13.45
CA LEU A 184 -16.41 18.70 -14.86
C LEU A 184 -17.22 19.78 -15.59
N SER A 185 -16.61 20.50 -16.53
CA SER A 185 -17.34 21.37 -17.46
C SER A 185 -18.09 20.54 -18.51
N LYS A 186 -19.01 21.13 -19.27
CA LYS A 186 -19.64 20.41 -20.41
C LYS A 186 -18.59 20.05 -21.47
N GLU A 187 -17.64 20.95 -21.69
CA GLU A 187 -16.55 20.77 -22.66
C GLU A 187 -15.62 19.62 -22.26
N ASP A 188 -15.25 19.51 -20.98
CA ASP A 188 -14.42 18.40 -20.49
C ASP A 188 -15.06 17.03 -20.81
N VAL A 189 -16.38 16.93 -20.64
CA VAL A 189 -17.13 15.69 -20.91
C VAL A 189 -17.28 15.45 -22.40
N LEU A 190 -17.58 16.47 -23.21
CA LEU A 190 -17.68 16.31 -24.66
C LEU A 190 -16.35 15.88 -25.30
N GLN A 191 -15.23 16.42 -24.83
CA GLN A 191 -13.89 15.96 -25.24
C GLN A 191 -13.70 14.46 -24.92
N GLY A 192 -14.05 14.06 -23.71
CA GLY A 192 -14.00 12.66 -23.29
C GLY A 192 -14.89 11.73 -24.11
N VAL A 193 -16.13 12.15 -24.37
CA VAL A 193 -17.07 11.40 -25.22
C VAL A 193 -16.48 11.19 -26.61
N ASN A 194 -15.94 12.24 -27.23
CA ASN A 194 -15.31 12.12 -28.54
C ASN A 194 -14.11 11.17 -28.52
N ALA A 195 -13.26 11.24 -27.48
CA ALA A 195 -12.14 10.31 -27.31
C ALA A 195 -12.61 8.84 -27.22
N CYS A 196 -13.67 8.55 -26.45
CA CYS A 196 -14.24 7.20 -26.39
C CYS A 196 -14.81 6.74 -27.75
N LEU A 197 -15.48 7.61 -28.50
CA LEU A 197 -16.03 7.27 -29.81
C LEU A 197 -14.93 7.01 -30.84
N GLU A 198 -13.84 7.78 -30.81
CA GLU A 198 -12.67 7.55 -31.66
C GLU A 198 -11.99 6.20 -31.35
N GLU A 199 -11.93 5.81 -30.09
CA GLU A 199 -11.42 4.49 -29.67
C GLU A 199 -12.35 3.37 -30.18
N GLY A 200 -13.67 3.52 -30.01
CA GLY A 200 -14.65 2.57 -30.53
C GLY A 200 -14.59 2.39 -32.06
N ARG A 201 -14.40 3.48 -32.81
CA ARG A 201 -14.24 3.43 -34.29
C ARG A 201 -13.00 2.67 -34.74
N LYS A 202 -11.95 2.63 -33.91
CA LYS A 202 -10.73 1.88 -34.21
C LYS A 202 -10.89 0.38 -33.94
N GLY A 203 -12.01 -0.06 -33.36
CA GLY A 203 -12.25 -1.46 -33.00
C GLY A 203 -11.37 -1.98 -31.87
N PHE A 204 -10.77 -1.09 -31.06
CA PHE A 204 -10.01 -1.51 -29.89
C PHE A 204 -10.98 -1.86 -28.74
N ASP A 205 -10.85 -3.08 -28.21
CA ASP A 205 -11.47 -3.57 -26.96
C ASP A 205 -12.94 -3.15 -26.80
N GLU A 206 -13.85 -3.88 -27.47
CA GLU A 206 -15.25 -3.51 -27.72
C GLU A 206 -16.03 -3.09 -26.45
N GLY A 207 -15.62 -3.54 -25.26
CA GLY A 207 -16.29 -3.18 -24.00
C GLY A 207 -15.73 -1.94 -23.30
N ARG A 208 -14.43 -1.65 -23.42
CA ARG A 208 -13.75 -0.70 -22.53
C ARG A 208 -14.10 0.75 -22.82
N TRP A 209 -14.11 1.15 -24.09
CA TRP A 209 -14.48 2.51 -24.47
C TRP A 209 -15.95 2.81 -24.12
N PHE A 210 -16.84 1.81 -24.25
CA PHE A 210 -18.25 1.95 -23.91
C PHE A 210 -18.46 2.06 -22.39
N LEU A 211 -17.76 1.26 -21.59
CA LEU A 211 -17.77 1.39 -20.13
C LEU A 211 -17.32 2.80 -19.70
N ASN A 212 -16.22 3.28 -20.25
CA ASN A 212 -15.71 4.62 -19.98
C ASN A 212 -16.71 5.70 -20.35
N LEU A 213 -17.35 5.60 -21.53
CA LEU A 213 -18.41 6.51 -21.97
C LEU A 213 -19.56 6.54 -20.96
N CYS A 214 -20.05 5.36 -20.55
CA CYS A 214 -21.11 5.24 -19.54
C CYS A 214 -20.73 5.93 -18.22
N CYS A 215 -19.51 5.69 -17.72
CA CYS A 215 -19.02 6.34 -16.50
C CYS A 215 -18.95 7.87 -16.63
N LEU A 216 -18.54 8.42 -17.78
CA LEU A 216 -18.53 9.88 -17.98
C LEU A 216 -19.94 10.48 -17.93
N LEU A 217 -20.91 9.81 -18.57
CA LEU A 217 -22.30 10.27 -18.63
C LEU A 217 -23.01 10.13 -17.27
N GLU A 218 -22.64 9.14 -16.46
CA GLU A 218 -23.09 8.98 -15.08
C GLU A 218 -22.58 10.14 -14.21
N VAL A 219 -21.31 10.52 -14.36
CA VAL A 219 -20.71 11.64 -13.63
C VAL A 219 -21.36 12.97 -14.00
N LYS A 220 -21.66 13.19 -15.28
CA LYS A 220 -22.33 14.41 -15.75
C LYS A 220 -23.13 14.15 -17.02
N LYS A 221 -24.45 14.31 -16.88
CA LYS A 221 -25.39 14.24 -18.01
C LYS A 221 -25.10 15.35 -19.02
N VAL A 222 -24.81 14.96 -20.25
CA VAL A 222 -24.71 15.84 -21.42
C VAL A 222 -25.56 15.27 -22.54
N LYS A 223 -26.08 16.14 -23.41
CA LYS A 223 -26.71 15.67 -24.65
C LYS A 223 -25.62 15.12 -25.54
N LEU A 224 -25.74 13.85 -25.91
CA LEU A 224 -24.80 13.20 -26.81
C LEU A 224 -24.93 13.78 -28.23
N PRO A 225 -23.81 13.89 -28.97
CA PRO A 225 -23.83 14.19 -30.39
C PRO A 225 -24.51 13.03 -31.16
N ARG A 226 -25.05 13.31 -32.35
CA ARG A 226 -25.81 12.32 -33.15
C ARG A 226 -24.96 11.10 -33.47
N GLU A 227 -23.70 11.35 -33.77
CA GLU A 227 -22.65 10.40 -34.10
C GLU A 227 -22.43 9.38 -32.98
N ALA A 228 -22.64 9.77 -31.71
CA ALA A 228 -22.58 8.84 -30.59
C ALA A 228 -23.72 7.81 -30.64
N TYR A 229 -24.94 8.25 -30.97
CA TYR A 229 -26.08 7.35 -31.08
C TYR A 229 -25.94 6.38 -32.25
N GLU A 230 -25.39 6.85 -33.37
CA GLU A 230 -25.12 6.01 -34.55
C GLU A 230 -24.13 4.90 -34.21
N LEU A 231 -22.98 5.26 -33.61
CA LEU A 231 -21.96 4.29 -33.19
C LEU A 231 -22.50 3.30 -32.15
N LEU A 232 -23.25 3.79 -31.15
CA LEU A 232 -23.90 2.92 -30.15
C LEU A 232 -24.89 1.97 -30.80
N SER A 233 -25.63 2.42 -31.82
CA SER A 233 -26.58 1.57 -32.53
C SER A 233 -25.89 0.48 -33.35
N GLU A 234 -24.71 0.75 -33.91
CA GLU A 234 -23.90 -0.24 -34.64
C GLU A 234 -23.37 -1.31 -33.69
N VAL A 235 -22.80 -0.88 -32.56
CA VAL A 235 -22.24 -1.77 -31.52
C VAL A 235 -23.33 -2.66 -30.92
N LEU A 236 -24.51 -2.10 -30.62
CA LEU A 236 -25.64 -2.86 -30.07
C LEU A 236 -26.33 -3.79 -31.09
N LYS A 237 -26.17 -3.53 -32.39
CA LYS A 237 -26.70 -4.37 -33.47
C LYS A 237 -25.72 -5.45 -33.94
N SER A 238 -24.44 -5.34 -33.59
CA SER A 238 -23.45 -6.37 -33.91
C SER A 238 -23.86 -7.67 -33.20
N PRO A 239 -24.04 -8.78 -33.92
CA PRO A 239 -24.42 -10.06 -33.31
C PRO A 239 -23.36 -10.43 -32.29
N LYS A 240 -23.78 -10.66 -31.04
CA LYS A 240 -22.90 -11.17 -29.98
C LYS A 240 -22.23 -12.44 -30.52
N HIS A 241 -20.93 -12.37 -30.81
CA HIS A 241 -20.15 -13.56 -31.00
C HIS A 241 -20.01 -14.23 -29.63
N ASP A 242 -20.67 -15.38 -29.51
CA ASP A 242 -20.59 -16.32 -28.37
C ASP A 242 -19.13 -16.71 -28.05
#